data_AF-A0A2X4YDR4-F1
#
_entry.id   AF-A0A2X4YDR4-F1
#
_cell.length_a   1.000
_cell.length_b   1.000
_cell.length_c   1.000
_cell.angle_alpha   90.00
_cell.angle_beta   90.00
_cell.angle_gamma   90.00
#
_symmetry.space_group_name_H-M   'P 1'
#
loop_
_entity.id
_entity.type
_entity.pdbx_description
1 polymer ?
#
loop_
_entity_poly.entity_id
_entity_poly.type
_entity_poly.pdbx_seq_one_letter_code
_entity_poly.pdbx_strand_id
1 'polypeptide(L)' 'MSQTTSPTLKGQCIAEFLGTGLLIFFGVGCVAALKLAGASFGQWEISIIWGLGVAMAIYLTAAISGAHL' A
#
# COMPACT_ATOMS: atom_id res chain seq x y z
N MET A 1 -28.56 17.27 -0.59
CA MET A 1 -27.71 16.76 -1.69
C MET A 1 -26.27 16.92 -1.25
N SER A 2 -25.57 15.81 -1.00
CA SER A 2 -24.16 15.83 -0.62
C SER A 2 -23.34 16.29 -1.83
N GLN A 3 -22.78 17.50 -1.77
CA GLN A 3 -21.84 17.97 -2.79
C GLN A 3 -20.54 17.18 -2.66
N THR A 4 -20.40 16.08 -3.39
CA THR A 4 -19.11 15.37 -3.51
C THR A 4 -18.24 16.13 -4.50
N THR A 5 -17.47 17.10 -4.01
CA THR A 5 -16.42 17.75 -4.80
C THR A 5 -15.47 16.66 -5.30
N SER A 6 -15.31 16.52 -6.61
CA SER A 6 -14.38 15.55 -7.20
C SER A 6 -12.96 15.79 -6.66
N PRO A 7 -12.21 14.74 -6.29
CA PRO A 7 -10.84 14.87 -5.81
C PRO A 7 -9.96 15.60 -6.83
N THR A 8 -9.15 16.56 -6.37
CA THR A 8 -8.21 17.27 -7.25
C THR A 8 -7.12 16.32 -7.75
N LEU A 9 -6.57 16.56 -8.95
CA LEU A 9 -5.48 15.73 -9.48
C LEU A 9 -4.28 15.64 -8.52
N LYS A 10 -3.92 16.77 -7.87
CA LYS A 10 -2.87 16.78 -6.86
C LYS A 10 -3.19 15.86 -5.68
N GLY A 11 -4.44 15.87 -5.21
CA GLY A 11 -4.91 14.97 -4.16
C GLY A 11 -4.82 13.49 -4.58
N GLN A 12 -5.20 13.18 -5.81
CA GLN A 12 -5.06 11.83 -6.37
C GLN A 12 -3.59 11.41 -6.45
N CYS A 13 -2.69 12.25 -6.97
CA CYS A 13 -1.26 11.94 -7.03
C CYS A 13 -0.62 11.74 -5.65
N ILE A 14 -1.03 12.51 -4.64
CA ILE A 14 -0.54 12.33 -3.26
C ILE A 14 -1.06 11.02 -2.69
N ALA A 15 -2.34 10.69 -2.90
CA ALA A 15 -2.91 9.42 -2.45
C ALA A 15 -2.17 8.24 -3.10
N GLU A 16 -1.96 8.28 -4.42
CA GLU A 16 -1.19 7.25 -5.14
C GLU A 16 0.23 7.10 -4.59
N PHE A 17 0.96 8.21 -4.43
CA PHE A 17 2.31 8.19 -3.85
C PHE A 17 2.34 7.54 -2.45
N LEU A 18 1.38 7.89 -1.59
CA LEU A 18 1.30 7.34 -0.24
C LEU A 18 0.93 5.84 -0.25
N GLY A 19 0.01 5.41 -1.11
CA GLY A 19 -0.37 4.01 -1.20
C GLY A 19 0.75 3.12 -1.75
N THR A 20 1.43 3.53 -2.83
CA THR A 20 2.57 2.79 -3.38
C THR A 20 3.71 2.77 -2.36
N GLY A 21 3.93 3.89 -1.66
CA GLY A 21 4.88 3.97 -0.56
C GLY A 21 4.57 2.98 0.58
N LEU A 22 3.30 2.87 0.98
CA LEU A 22 2.86 1.94 2.02
C LEU A 22 3.03 0.47 1.60
N LEU A 23 2.64 0.15 0.37
CA LEU A 23 2.83 -1.17 -0.23
C LEU A 23 4.31 -1.59 -0.21
N ILE A 24 5.18 -0.72 -0.73
CA ILE A 24 6.63 -0.98 -0.79
C ILE A 24 7.24 -1.04 0.60
N PHE A 25 6.79 -0.19 1.54
CA PHE A 25 7.27 -0.21 2.92
C PHE A 25 7.06 -1.58 3.59
N PHE A 26 5.84 -2.14 3.49
CA PHE A 26 5.57 -3.47 4.05
C PHE A 26 6.20 -4.60 3.24
N GLY A 27 6.05 -4.58 1.92
CA GLY A 27 6.50 -5.64 1.04
C GLY A 27 8.02 -5.78 0.98
N VAL A 28 8.74 -4.67 0.77
CA VAL A 28 10.21 -4.69 0.79
C VAL A 28 10.72 -4.81 2.23
N GLY A 29 10.00 -4.27 3.22
CA GLY A 29 10.33 -4.41 4.64
C GLY A 29 10.40 -5.87 5.09
N CYS A 30 9.44 -6.72 4.70
CA CYS A 30 9.47 -8.14 5.08
C CYS A 30 10.58 -8.92 4.35
N VAL A 31 10.88 -8.57 3.09
CA VAL A 31 12.01 -9.14 2.34
C VAL A 31 13.34 -8.72 2.97
N ALA A 32 13.47 -7.46 3.40
CA ALA A 32 14.64 -6.97 4.13
C ALA A 32 14.78 -7.68 5.48
N ALA A 33 13.68 -7.91 6.21
CA ALA A 33 13.71 -8.68 7.46
C ALA A 33 14.21 -10.12 7.24
N LEU A 34 13.76 -10.79 6.17
CA LEU A 34 14.25 -12.11 5.79
C LEU A 34 15.74 -12.11 5.40
N LYS A 35 16.16 -11.14 4.58
CA LYS A 35 17.51 -11.15 3.98
C LYS A 35 18.59 -10.54 4.85
N LEU A 36 18.24 -9.55 5.66
CA LEU A 36 19.21 -8.73 6.40
C LEU A 36 19.07 -8.89 7.92
N ALA A 37 17.87 -9.18 8.44
CA ALA A 37 17.62 -9.27 9.88
C ALA A 37 17.49 -10.70 10.42
N GLY A 38 17.61 -11.72 9.55
CA GLY A 38 17.55 -13.13 9.96
C GLY A 38 16.16 -13.63 10.34
N ALA A 39 15.09 -12.92 9.96
CA ALA A 39 13.73 -13.40 10.15
C ALA A 39 13.47 -14.67 9.31
N SER A 40 12.76 -15.65 9.86
CA SER A 40 12.38 -16.86 9.13
C SER A 40 10.98 -16.67 8.53
N PHE A 41 10.92 -16.45 7.22
CA PHE A 41 9.68 -16.41 6.45
C PHE A 41 9.73 -17.43 5.33
N GLY A 42 8.66 -18.20 5.16
CA GLY A 42 8.43 -19.01 3.97
C GLY A 42 7.74 -18.19 2.87
N GLN A 43 7.46 -18.85 1.76
CA GLN A 43 6.81 -18.21 0.61
C GLN A 43 5.41 -17.70 0.97
N TRP A 44 4.66 -18.46 1.77
CA TRP A 44 3.30 -18.10 2.19
C TRP A 44 3.29 -16.83 3.04
N GLU A 45 4.19 -16.75 4.02
CA GLU A 45 4.28 -15.62 4.94
C GLU A 45 4.61 -14.32 4.19
N ILE A 46 5.54 -14.38 3.23
CA ILE A 46 5.87 -13.22 2.39
C ILE A 46 4.65 -12.84 1.55
N SER A 47 4.02 -13.82 0.87
CA SER A 47 2.86 -13.57 0.01
C SER A 47 1.69 -12.92 0.77
N ILE A 48 1.39 -13.37 1.99
CA ILE A 48 0.28 -12.79 2.78
C ILE A 48 0.64 -11.38 3.30
N ILE A 49 1.89 -11.10 3.65
CA ILE A 49 2.32 -9.75 4.05
C ILE A 49 2.16 -8.77 2.87
N TRP A 50 2.56 -9.17 1.67
CA TRP A 50 2.34 -8.36 0.46
C TRP A 50 0.85 -8.14 0.19
N GLY A 51 0.03 -9.21 0.27
CA GLY A 51 -1.42 -9.11 0.06
C GLY A 51 -2.11 -8.18 1.06
N LEU A 52 -1.77 -8.27 2.34
CA LEU A 52 -2.29 -7.38 3.38
C LEU A 52 -1.77 -5.95 3.21
N GLY A 53 -0.52 -5.77 2.79
CA GLY A 53 0.06 -4.46 2.47
C GLY A 53 -0.71 -3.76 1.33
N VAL A 54 -1.01 -4.48 0.24
CA VAL A 54 -1.85 -3.97 -0.86
C VAL A 54 -3.25 -3.61 -0.34
N ALA A 55 -3.90 -4.50 0.42
CA ALA A 55 -5.25 -4.24 0.94
C ALA A 55 -5.31 -2.98 1.81
N MET A 56 -4.33 -2.78 2.71
CA MET A 56 -4.23 -1.57 3.51
C MET A 56 -4.03 -0.32 2.65
N ALA A 57 -3.17 -0.41 1.63
CA ALA A 57 -2.91 0.70 0.73
C ALA A 57 -4.17 1.08 -0.07
N ILE A 58 -4.96 0.10 -0.51
CA ILE A 58 -6.27 0.33 -1.14
C ILE A 58 -7.23 1.03 -0.17
N TYR A 59 -7.38 0.53 1.06
CA TYR A 59 -8.27 1.17 2.03
C TYR A 59 -7.85 2.61 2.37
N LEU A 60 -6.56 2.91 2.31
CA LEU A 60 -6.03 4.25 2.55
C LEU A 60 -6.35 5.23 1.41
N THR A 61 -6.37 4.78 0.14
CA THR A 61 -6.34 5.68 -1.02
C THR A 61 -7.57 5.61 -1.92
N ALA A 62 -8.38 4.55 -1.83
CA ALA A 62 -9.49 4.28 -2.75
C ALA A 62 -10.52 5.43 -2.83
N ALA A 63 -10.83 6.08 -1.71
CA ALA A 63 -11.79 7.18 -1.67
C ALA A 63 -11.29 8.47 -2.37
N ILE A 64 -9.98 8.58 -2.61
CA ILE A 64 -9.34 9.79 -3.16
C ILE A 64 -8.91 9.58 -4.60
N SER A 65 -8.17 8.50 -4.89
CA SER A 65 -7.57 8.25 -6.21
C SER A 65 -8.15 7.05 -6.96
N GLY A 66 -8.98 6.24 -6.31
CA GLY A 66 -9.41 4.94 -6.83
C GLY A 66 -8.42 3.81 -6.55
N ALA A 67 -7.30 4.10 -5.86
CA ALA A 67 -6.26 3.13 -5.48
C ALA A 67 -5.71 2.32 -6.66
N HIS A 68 -5.10 3.01 -7.64
CA HIS A 68 -4.42 2.32 -8.74
C HIS A 68 -3.15 1.63 -8.26
N LEU A 69 -2.36 2.36 -7.47
CA LEU A 69 -1.14 2.00 -6.73
C LEU A 69 -0.12 1.12 -7.46
#